data_AF-A0A0Q3S189-F1
#
_entry.id   AF-A0A0Q3S189-F1
#
_cell.length_a   1.000
_cell.length_b   1.000
_cell.length_c   1.000
_cell.angle_alpha   90.00
_cell.angle_beta   90.00
_cell.angle_gamma   90.00
#
_symmetry.space_group_name_H-M   'P 1'
#
loop_
_entity.id
_entity.type
_entity.pdbx_description
1 polymer ?
#
loop_
_entity_poly.entity_id
_entity_poly.type
_entity_poly.pdbx_seq_one_letter_code
_entity_poly.pdbx_strand_id
1 'polypeptide(L)'
;VTVAGYTAGQRAKRVPRSKYIAWVSILVGTAFPMLVLLVLKVFPFTPRYIIPLAGMMIGDAMTVTGVTMKKLREDVEIQRNMVEAALALGATPRQATLQQVRRSLGIALSPVIDAIKTVGLITLPGTMTGLILGGASPLEAIQLQIVVTNMLMAANTVSSIVSSYLCWTSFFTKEFQLKDEVFAEK
;
A
#
# COMPACT_ATOMS: atom_id res chain seq x y z
N VAL A 1 3.29 10.59 -8.33
CA VAL A 1 2.16 9.62 -8.30
C VAL A 1 1.96 8.89 -9.63
N THR A 2 1.94 9.57 -10.78
CA THR A 2 1.70 8.92 -12.10
C THR A 2 2.68 7.80 -12.44
N VAL A 3 3.98 8.04 -12.31
CA VAL A 3 5.03 7.01 -12.52
C VAL A 3 4.88 5.87 -11.52
N ALA A 4 4.60 6.18 -10.25
CA ALA A 4 4.38 5.19 -9.20
C ALA A 4 3.17 4.28 -9.51
N GLY A 5 2.04 4.85 -9.93
CA GLY A 5 0.87 4.09 -10.35
C GLY A 5 1.15 3.23 -11.58
N TYR A 6 1.95 3.73 -12.52
CA TYR A 6 2.39 2.94 -13.68
C TYR A 6 3.25 1.74 -13.27
N THR A 7 4.28 1.97 -12.46
CA THR A 7 5.21 0.91 -11.99
C THR A 7 4.52 -0.11 -11.10
N ALA A 8 3.70 0.33 -10.15
CA ALA A 8 2.89 -0.57 -9.31
C ALA A 8 1.89 -1.37 -10.15
N GLY A 9 1.20 -0.71 -11.10
CA GLY A 9 0.31 -1.38 -12.05
C GLY A 9 1.03 -2.40 -12.94
N GLN A 10 2.30 -2.15 -13.30
CA GLN A 10 3.11 -3.12 -14.03
C GLN A 10 3.50 -4.34 -13.18
N ARG A 11 3.67 -4.19 -11.87
CA ARG A 11 3.92 -5.35 -10.97
C ARG A 11 2.70 -6.28 -10.90
N ALA A 12 1.51 -5.75 -11.18
CA ALA A 12 0.26 -6.48 -11.25
C ALA A 12 -0.35 -6.44 -12.68
N LYS A 13 0.46 -6.66 -13.72
CA LYS A 13 0.04 -6.61 -15.15
C LYS A 13 -1.22 -7.39 -15.48
N ARG A 14 -1.46 -8.49 -14.76
CA ARG A 14 -2.59 -9.39 -14.98
C ARG A 14 -3.86 -8.98 -14.22
N VAL A 15 -3.84 -7.88 -13.46
CA VAL A 15 -5.04 -7.29 -12.86
C VAL A 15 -5.67 -6.30 -13.85
N PRO A 16 -6.96 -6.42 -14.19
CA PRO A 16 -7.63 -5.48 -15.08
C PRO A 16 -7.60 -4.07 -14.48
N ARG A 17 -7.30 -3.06 -15.31
CA ARG A 17 -7.16 -1.65 -14.89
C ARG A 17 -6.12 -1.42 -13.77
N SER A 18 -5.11 -2.30 -13.65
CA SER A 18 -4.12 -2.26 -12.57
C SER A 18 -3.46 -0.89 -12.37
N LYS A 19 -3.12 -0.21 -13.48
CA LYS A 19 -2.50 1.12 -13.45
C LYS A 19 -3.41 2.19 -12.82
N TYR A 20 -4.70 2.16 -13.13
CA TYR A 20 -5.66 3.11 -12.58
C TYR A 20 -5.91 2.82 -11.08
N ILE A 21 -6.10 1.55 -10.74
CA ILE A 21 -6.28 1.11 -9.35
C ILE A 21 -5.07 1.53 -8.50
N ALA A 22 -3.86 1.24 -8.98
CA ALA A 22 -2.64 1.61 -8.29
C ALA A 22 -2.48 3.13 -8.16
N TRP A 23 -2.79 3.89 -9.22
CA TRP A 23 -2.71 5.35 -9.19
C TRP A 23 -3.65 5.96 -8.15
N VAL A 24 -4.93 5.55 -8.14
CA VAL A 24 -5.92 6.02 -7.16
C VAL A 24 -5.52 5.63 -5.75
N SER A 25 -5.06 4.39 -5.55
CA SER A 25 -4.69 3.88 -4.22
C SER A 25 -3.51 4.64 -3.63
N ILE A 26 -2.45 4.86 -4.41
CA ILE A 26 -1.27 5.62 -3.98
C ILE A 26 -1.63 7.09 -3.75
N LEU A 27 -2.48 7.68 -4.61
CA LEU A 27 -2.93 9.05 -4.44
C LEU A 27 -3.69 9.22 -3.12
N VAL A 28 -4.68 8.38 -2.85
CA VAL A 28 -5.48 8.43 -1.63
C VAL A 28 -4.61 8.13 -0.40
N GLY A 29 -3.79 7.09 -0.46
CA GLY A 29 -2.92 6.70 0.64
C GLY A 29 -1.79 7.69 0.93
N THR A 30 -1.33 8.47 -0.04
CA THR A 30 -0.38 9.55 0.22
C THR A 30 -1.08 10.83 0.69
N ALA A 31 -2.20 11.19 0.05
CA ALA A 31 -2.91 12.43 0.35
C ALA A 31 -3.50 12.43 1.76
N PHE A 32 -4.02 11.29 2.23
CA PHE A 32 -4.67 11.20 3.54
C PHE A 32 -3.71 11.52 4.70
N PRO A 33 -2.56 10.84 4.90
CA PRO A 33 -1.66 11.17 5.99
C PRO A 33 -0.98 12.53 5.81
N MET A 34 -0.73 12.97 4.57
CA MET A 34 -0.26 14.34 4.31
C MET A 34 -1.25 15.38 4.80
N LEU A 35 -2.55 15.20 4.52
CA LEU A 35 -3.60 16.10 5.00
C LEU A 35 -3.65 16.11 6.54
N VAL A 36 -3.57 14.94 7.16
CA VAL A 36 -3.53 14.82 8.63
C VAL A 36 -2.35 15.60 9.22
N LEU A 37 -1.17 15.47 8.63
CA LEU A 37 0.04 16.19 9.06
C LEU A 37 -0.13 17.71 8.95
N LEU A 38 -0.78 18.18 7.88
CA LEU A 38 -1.07 19.60 7.67
C LEU A 38 -2.04 20.16 8.70
N VAL A 39 -3.14 19.45 8.95
CA VAL A 39 -4.17 19.85 9.90
C VAL A 39 -3.61 19.90 11.32
N LEU A 40 -2.79 18.91 11.68
CA LEU A 40 -2.16 18.82 13.00
C LEU A 40 -0.99 19.80 13.19
N LYS A 41 -0.57 20.53 12.14
CA LYS A 41 0.57 21.47 12.15
C LYS A 41 1.84 20.89 12.79
N VAL A 42 2.09 19.59 12.54
CA VAL A 42 3.22 18.87 13.16
C VAL A 42 4.57 19.41 12.67
N PHE A 43 4.61 19.92 11.43
CA PHE A 43 5.80 20.52 10.84
C PHE A 43 5.49 21.91 10.26
N PRO A 44 6.47 22.83 10.25
CA PRO A 44 6.37 24.04 9.44
C PRO A 44 6.27 23.61 7.97
N PHE A 45 5.29 24.15 7.24
CA PHE A 45 5.03 23.83 5.84
C PHE A 45 6.13 24.39 4.93
N THR A 46 7.32 23.81 5.02
CA THR A 46 8.50 24.20 4.26
C THR A 46 8.82 23.10 3.24
N PRO A 47 9.15 23.48 1.99
CA PRO A 47 9.44 22.53 0.92
C PRO A 47 10.51 21.49 1.29
N ARG A 48 11.45 21.86 2.17
CA ARG A 48 12.55 21.00 2.65
C ARG A 48 12.07 19.71 3.31
N TYR A 49 10.94 19.70 4.02
CA TYR A 49 10.42 18.49 4.67
C TYR A 49 9.36 17.78 3.81
N ILE A 50 8.52 18.55 3.14
CA ILE A 50 7.37 18.02 2.40
C ILE A 50 7.81 17.24 1.17
N ILE A 51 8.77 17.75 0.40
CA ILE A 51 9.18 17.13 -0.86
C ILE A 51 9.79 15.73 -0.59
N PRO A 52 10.74 15.56 0.34
CA PRO A 52 11.26 14.23 0.68
C PRO A 52 10.18 13.30 1.24
N LEU A 53 9.36 13.80 2.17
CA LEU A 53 8.34 12.96 2.82
C LEU A 53 7.30 12.45 1.82
N ALA A 54 6.79 13.32 0.95
CA ALA A 54 5.87 12.92 -0.11
C ALA A 54 6.52 11.91 -1.07
N GLY A 55 7.80 12.12 -1.41
CA GLY A 55 8.56 11.17 -2.23
C GLY A 55 8.66 9.78 -1.59
N MET A 56 8.99 9.72 -0.30
CA MET A 56 9.06 8.47 0.47
C MET A 56 7.69 7.78 0.55
N MET A 57 6.63 8.51 0.89
CA MET A 57 5.28 7.97 0.98
C MET A 57 4.82 7.38 -0.36
N ILE A 58 5.07 8.08 -1.48
CA ILE A 58 4.72 7.59 -2.82
C ILE A 58 5.53 6.34 -3.18
N GLY A 59 6.83 6.31 -2.84
CA GLY A 59 7.72 5.19 -3.13
C GLY A 59 7.36 3.92 -2.37
N ASP A 60 7.07 4.04 -1.07
CA ASP A 60 6.64 2.92 -0.25
C ASP A 60 5.24 2.45 -0.67
N ALA A 61 4.30 3.37 -0.84
CA ALA A 61 2.95 3.06 -1.28
C ALA A 61 2.93 2.35 -2.64
N MET A 62 3.80 2.75 -3.58
CA MET A 62 4.01 2.04 -4.86
C MET A 62 4.37 0.58 -4.65
N THR A 63 5.32 0.32 -3.75
CA THR A 63 5.82 -1.03 -3.52
C THR A 63 4.77 -1.89 -2.86
N VAL A 64 4.17 -1.40 -1.77
CA VAL A 64 3.16 -2.14 -1.00
C VAL A 64 1.90 -2.38 -1.83
N THR A 65 1.43 -1.38 -2.59
CA THR A 65 0.27 -1.52 -3.49
C THR A 65 0.52 -2.57 -4.57
N GLY A 66 1.69 -2.53 -5.22
CA GLY A 66 2.05 -3.50 -6.25
C GLY A 66 2.10 -4.93 -5.73
N VAL A 67 2.68 -5.14 -4.53
CA VAL A 67 2.72 -6.45 -3.87
C VAL A 67 1.32 -6.91 -3.47
N THR A 68 0.52 -6.03 -2.87
CA THR A 68 -0.87 -6.33 -2.45
C THR A 68 -1.70 -6.83 -3.63
N MET A 69 -1.70 -6.09 -4.74
CA MET A 69 -2.49 -6.43 -5.93
C MET A 69 -2.02 -7.73 -6.57
N LYS A 70 -0.70 -7.92 -6.71
CA LYS A 70 -0.12 -9.14 -7.25
C LYS A 70 -0.50 -10.34 -6.39
N LYS A 71 -0.31 -10.24 -5.07
CA LYS A 71 -0.53 -11.34 -4.15
C LYS A 71 -2.01 -11.69 -4.02
N LEU A 72 -2.89 -10.69 -4.02
CA LEU A 72 -4.33 -10.90 -4.01
C LEU A 72 -4.78 -11.69 -5.25
N ARG A 73 -4.27 -11.35 -6.43
CA ARG A 73 -4.57 -12.11 -7.66
C ARG A 73 -4.11 -13.55 -7.54
N GLU A 74 -2.85 -13.77 -7.14
CA GLU A 74 -2.29 -15.12 -6.99
C GLU A 74 -3.08 -15.95 -5.97
N ASP A 75 -3.48 -15.38 -4.85
CA ASP A 75 -4.24 -16.09 -3.82
C ASP A 75 -5.66 -16.44 -4.29
N VAL A 76 -6.31 -15.57 -5.07
CA VAL A 76 -7.60 -15.86 -5.71
C VAL A 76 -7.46 -16.93 -6.80
N GLU A 77 -6.38 -16.91 -7.57
CA GLU A 77 -6.07 -17.89 -8.61
C GLU A 77 -5.86 -19.29 -8.01
N ILE A 78 -5.07 -19.38 -6.92
CA ILE A 78 -4.81 -20.64 -6.20
C ILE A 78 -6.08 -21.19 -5.54
N GLN A 79 -6.91 -20.31 -4.97
CA GLN A 79 -8.11 -20.70 -4.23
C GLN A 79 -9.40 -20.56 -5.04
N ARG A 80 -9.29 -20.54 -6.37
CA ARG A 80 -10.41 -20.30 -7.28
C ARG A 80 -11.60 -21.20 -6.99
N ASN A 81 -11.35 -22.50 -6.82
CA ASN A 81 -12.40 -23.49 -6.53
C ASN A 81 -13.17 -23.16 -5.24
N MET A 82 -12.48 -22.64 -4.21
CA MET A 82 -13.14 -22.25 -2.96
C MET A 82 -13.96 -20.97 -3.11
N VAL A 83 -13.46 -20.02 -3.90
CA VAL A 83 -14.20 -18.77 -4.20
C VAL A 83 -15.46 -19.08 -4.99
N GLU A 84 -15.38 -19.93 -6.01
CA GLU A 84 -16.52 -20.36 -6.81
C GLU A 84 -17.54 -21.18 -6.02
N ALA A 85 -17.08 -22.10 -5.16
CA ALA A 85 -17.96 -22.84 -4.27
C ALA A 85 -18.71 -21.91 -3.30
N ALA A 86 -18.03 -20.92 -2.72
CA ALA A 86 -18.67 -19.93 -1.86
C ALA A 86 -19.74 -19.11 -2.60
N LEU A 87 -19.45 -18.68 -3.83
CA LEU A 87 -20.41 -17.98 -4.69
C LEU A 87 -21.62 -18.86 -5.03
N ALA A 88 -21.41 -20.15 -5.33
CA ALA A 88 -22.47 -21.11 -5.60
C ALA A 88 -23.38 -21.35 -4.38
N LEU A 89 -22.84 -21.22 -3.16
CA LEU A 89 -23.58 -21.25 -1.90
C LEU A 89 -24.29 -19.91 -1.59
N GLY A 90 -24.23 -18.92 -2.50
CA GLY A 90 -24.88 -17.62 -2.35
C GLY A 90 -24.07 -16.58 -1.59
N ALA A 91 -22.78 -16.82 -1.33
CA ALA A 91 -21.91 -15.81 -0.72
C ALA A 91 -21.71 -14.62 -1.67
N THR A 92 -21.57 -13.42 -1.10
CA THR A 92 -21.19 -12.24 -1.89
C THR A 92 -19.72 -12.30 -2.30
N PRO A 93 -19.30 -11.68 -3.41
CA PRO A 93 -17.89 -11.63 -3.81
C PRO A 93 -16.94 -11.10 -2.73
N ARG A 94 -17.44 -10.17 -1.90
CA ARG A 94 -16.71 -9.63 -0.75
C ARG A 94 -16.46 -10.69 0.33
N GLN A 95 -17.45 -11.55 0.61
CA GLN A 95 -17.31 -12.65 1.56
C GLN A 95 -16.40 -13.74 1.00
N ALA A 96 -16.57 -14.09 -0.27
CA ALA A 96 -15.79 -15.14 -0.94
C ALA A 96 -14.28 -14.80 -1.04
N THR A 97 -13.92 -13.52 -1.07
CA THR A 97 -12.51 -13.06 -1.21
C THR A 97 -11.90 -12.49 0.07
N LEU A 98 -12.63 -12.46 1.19
CA LEU A 98 -12.19 -11.79 2.41
C LEU A 98 -10.88 -12.36 2.98
N GLN A 99 -10.73 -13.69 2.94
CA GLN A 99 -9.55 -14.36 3.47
C GLN A 99 -8.30 -14.04 2.63
N GLN A 100 -8.45 -14.00 1.31
CA GLN A 100 -7.41 -13.69 0.34
C GLN A 100 -6.99 -12.22 0.45
N VAL A 101 -7.95 -11.31 0.64
CA VAL A 101 -7.67 -9.90 0.95
C VAL A 101 -6.84 -9.77 2.23
N ARG A 102 -7.27 -10.40 3.33
CA ARG A 102 -6.52 -10.34 4.60
C ARG A 102 -5.10 -10.89 4.47
N ARG A 103 -4.92 -12.01 3.78
CA ARG A 103 -3.61 -12.63 3.55
C ARG A 103 -2.70 -11.75 2.70
N SER A 104 -3.21 -11.22 1.59
CA SER A 104 -2.45 -10.33 0.70
C SER A 104 -2.01 -9.04 1.41
N LEU A 105 -2.88 -8.42 2.21
CA LEU A 105 -2.55 -7.26 3.03
C LEU A 105 -1.47 -7.57 4.06
N GLY A 106 -1.58 -8.71 4.77
CA GLY A 106 -0.57 -9.14 5.73
C GLY A 106 0.80 -9.29 5.07
N ILE A 107 0.87 -10.01 3.95
CA ILE A 107 2.13 -10.22 3.20
C ILE A 107 2.73 -8.90 2.72
N ALA A 108 1.91 -7.98 2.19
CA ALA A 108 2.41 -6.72 1.68
C ALA A 108 2.90 -5.77 2.79
N LEU A 109 2.27 -5.81 3.97
CA LEU A 109 2.60 -4.93 5.10
C LEU A 109 3.68 -5.51 6.03
N SER A 110 3.92 -6.82 6.04
CA SER A 110 4.95 -7.42 6.91
C SER A 110 6.32 -6.74 6.80
N PRO A 111 6.89 -6.47 5.61
CA PRO A 111 8.19 -5.82 5.50
C PRO A 111 8.20 -4.40 6.11
N VAL A 112 7.09 -3.67 5.98
CA VAL A 112 6.93 -2.33 6.56
C VAL A 112 6.95 -2.44 8.09
N ILE A 113 6.17 -3.35 8.65
CA ILE A 113 6.09 -3.56 10.09
C ILE A 113 7.45 -3.99 10.66
N ASP A 114 8.14 -4.89 9.98
CA ASP A 114 9.44 -5.40 10.44
C ASP A 114 10.55 -4.34 10.34
N ALA A 115 10.52 -3.47 9.32
CA ALA A 115 11.40 -2.31 9.25
C ALA A 115 11.16 -1.36 10.44
N ILE A 116 9.91 -1.07 10.77
CA ILE A 116 9.56 -0.16 11.88
C ILE A 116 10.03 -0.70 13.23
N LYS A 117 9.93 -2.01 13.47
CA LYS A 117 10.41 -2.64 14.72
C LYS A 117 11.90 -2.47 14.95
N THR A 118 12.68 -2.33 13.89
CA THR A 118 14.15 -2.28 13.96
C THR A 118 14.72 -0.87 13.82
N VAL A 119 13.89 0.10 13.40
CA VAL A 119 14.24 1.52 13.29
C VAL A 119 14.64 2.09 14.64
N GLY A 120 15.79 2.76 14.68
CA GLY A 120 16.34 3.40 15.88
C GLY A 120 17.08 2.46 16.83
N LEU A 121 16.89 1.13 16.70
CA LEU A 121 17.57 0.13 17.53
C LEU A 121 18.72 -0.54 16.77
N ILE A 122 18.45 -1.07 15.58
CA ILE A 122 19.43 -1.76 14.74
C ILE A 122 19.82 -0.86 13.58
N THR A 123 18.83 -0.23 12.96
CA THR A 123 19.04 0.62 11.79
C THR A 123 18.75 2.07 12.15
N LEU A 124 19.72 2.95 11.92
CA LEU A 124 19.49 4.40 11.98
C LEU A 124 19.06 4.87 10.59
N PRO A 125 17.82 5.38 10.42
CA PRO A 125 17.35 5.87 9.13
C PRO A 125 18.26 6.95 8.56
N GLY A 126 18.49 6.94 7.25
CA GLY A 126 19.40 7.90 6.60
C GLY A 126 19.01 9.37 6.83
N THR A 127 17.71 9.66 6.93
CA THR A 127 17.18 10.99 7.26
C THR A 127 17.53 11.41 8.69
N MET A 128 17.41 10.49 9.64
CA MET A 128 17.77 10.72 11.05
C MET A 128 19.29 10.93 11.18
N THR A 129 20.10 10.04 10.60
CA THR A 129 21.57 10.17 10.59
C THR A 129 22.01 11.46 9.89
N GLY A 130 21.39 11.83 8.77
CA GLY A 130 21.69 13.05 8.03
C GLY A 130 21.41 14.32 8.84
N LEU A 131 20.34 14.35 9.63
CA LEU A 131 20.06 15.47 10.53
C LEU A 131 21.11 15.58 11.64
N ILE A 132 21.49 14.44 12.24
CA ILE A 132 22.52 14.39 13.29
C ILE A 132 23.88 14.86 12.74
N LEU A 133 24.30 14.36 11.57
CA LEU A 133 25.54 14.79 10.92
C LEU A 133 25.48 16.26 10.48
N GLY A 134 24.29 16.78 10.19
CA GLY A 134 24.05 18.19 9.90
C GLY A 134 24.03 19.11 11.13
N GLY A 135 24.33 18.59 12.33
CA GLY A 135 24.42 19.34 13.57
C GLY A 135 23.10 19.49 14.35
N ALA A 136 22.03 18.80 13.94
CA ALA A 136 20.79 18.76 14.73
C ALA A 136 20.96 17.89 15.98
N SER A 137 20.17 18.17 17.02
CA SER A 137 20.24 17.35 18.23
C SER A 137 19.70 15.92 17.95
N PRO A 138 20.32 14.86 18.51
CA PRO A 138 19.83 13.49 18.33
C PRO A 138 18.39 13.30 18.79
N LEU A 139 17.98 14.00 19.84
CA LEU A 139 16.62 13.92 20.38
C LEU A 139 15.58 14.44 19.38
N GLU A 140 15.83 15.59 18.75
CA GLU A 140 14.96 16.13 17.71
C GLU A 140 14.91 15.19 16.50
N ALA A 141 16.06 14.68 16.06
CA ALA A 141 16.12 13.77 14.91
C ALA A 141 15.27 12.49 15.16
N ILE A 142 15.32 11.93 16.37
CA ILE A 142 14.50 10.77 16.76
C ILE A 142 13.01 11.11 16.74
N GLN A 143 12.60 12.22 17.36
CA GLN A 143 11.19 12.62 17.44
C GLN A 143 10.59 12.79 16.04
N LEU A 144 11.30 13.49 15.14
CA LEU A 144 10.85 13.67 13.77
C LEU A 144 10.77 12.33 13.03
N GLN A 145 11.74 11.44 13.25
CA GLN A 145 11.75 10.13 12.61
C GLN A 145 10.56 9.28 13.06
N ILE A 146 10.19 9.29 14.35
CA ILE A 146 9.01 8.56 14.85
C ILE A 146 7.74 9.04 14.13
N VAL A 147 7.57 10.35 13.96
CA VAL A 147 6.42 10.92 13.25
C VAL A 147 6.41 10.47 11.79
N VAL A 148 7.55 10.58 11.09
CA VAL A 148 7.68 10.19 9.68
C VAL A 148 7.38 8.70 9.50
N THR A 149 7.95 7.85 10.33
CA THR A 149 7.75 6.39 10.27
C THR A 149 6.28 6.02 10.45
N ASN A 150 5.58 6.65 11.39
CA ASN A 150 4.14 6.45 11.59
C ASN A 150 3.32 6.91 10.36
N MET A 151 3.69 8.03 9.74
CA MET A 151 3.01 8.54 8.54
C MET A 151 3.22 7.64 7.32
N LEU A 152 4.41 7.08 7.16
CA LEU A 152 4.69 6.08 6.12
C LEU A 152 3.86 4.81 6.35
N MET A 153 3.77 4.34 7.60
CA MET A 153 2.93 3.19 7.94
C MET A 153 1.45 3.46 7.60
N ALA A 154 0.94 4.63 7.96
CA ALA A 154 -0.42 5.04 7.62
C ALA A 154 -0.63 5.09 6.10
N ALA A 155 0.31 5.67 5.34
CA ALA A 155 0.23 5.76 3.89
C ALA A 155 0.18 4.39 3.21
N ASN A 156 1.07 3.50 3.65
CA ASN A 156 1.14 2.12 3.17
C ASN A 156 -0.16 1.38 3.47
N THR A 157 -0.65 1.46 4.71
CA THR A 157 -1.89 0.79 5.13
C THR A 157 -3.10 1.25 4.32
N VAL A 158 -3.29 2.57 4.17
CA VAL A 158 -4.42 3.13 3.41
C VAL A 158 -4.30 2.76 1.93
N SER A 159 -3.12 2.87 1.33
CA SER A 159 -2.89 2.49 -0.06
C SER A 159 -3.24 1.02 -0.31
N SER A 160 -2.80 0.12 0.57
CA SER A 160 -3.07 -1.31 0.45
C SER A 160 -4.56 -1.60 0.55
N ILE A 161 -5.25 -1.04 1.55
CA ILE A 161 -6.70 -1.24 1.73
C ILE A 161 -7.48 -0.75 0.51
N VAL A 162 -7.19 0.46 0.02
CA VAL A 162 -7.85 1.03 -1.16
C VAL A 162 -7.56 0.17 -2.39
N SER A 163 -6.32 -0.30 -2.55
CA SER A 163 -5.94 -1.14 -3.68
C SER A 163 -6.63 -2.49 -3.65
N SER A 164 -6.70 -3.16 -2.50
CA SER A 164 -7.45 -4.40 -2.35
C SER A 164 -8.93 -4.18 -2.62
N TYR A 165 -9.52 -3.09 -2.13
CA TYR A 165 -10.92 -2.75 -2.34
C TYR A 165 -11.25 -2.54 -3.82
N LEU A 166 -10.41 -1.80 -4.55
CA LEU A 166 -10.62 -1.56 -5.98
C LEU A 166 -10.29 -2.80 -6.83
N CYS A 167 -9.33 -3.62 -6.39
CA CYS A 167 -8.91 -4.84 -7.08
C CYS A 167 -10.01 -5.91 -7.06
N TRP A 168 -10.65 -6.17 -5.92
CA TRP A 168 -11.69 -7.22 -5.86
C TRP A 168 -12.89 -6.89 -6.77
N THR A 169 -13.33 -5.62 -6.83
CA THR A 169 -14.43 -5.23 -7.74
C THR A 169 -14.11 -5.46 -9.22
N SER A 170 -12.83 -5.52 -9.56
CA SER A 170 -12.39 -5.70 -10.94
C SER A 170 -12.34 -7.16 -11.37
N PHE A 171 -12.31 -8.10 -10.42
CA PHE A 171 -12.26 -9.56 -10.67
C PHE A 171 -13.62 -10.20 -10.95
N PHE A 172 -14.73 -9.57 -10.55
CA PHE A 172 -16.06 -10.11 -10.71
C PHE A 172 -16.85 -9.43 -11.84
N THR A 173 -17.78 -10.16 -12.43
CA THR A 173 -18.81 -9.63 -13.33
C THR A 173 -20.01 -9.08 -12.53
N LYS A 174 -20.98 -8.46 -13.21
CA LYS A 174 -22.21 -7.96 -12.56
C LYS A 174 -23.07 -9.11 -12.02
N GLU A 175 -22.90 -10.30 -12.59
CA GLU A 175 -23.57 -11.55 -12.26
C GLU A 175 -22.84 -12.34 -11.17
N PHE A 176 -21.86 -11.73 -10.48
CA PHE A 176 -21.02 -12.37 -9.45
C PHE A 176 -20.26 -13.61 -9.93
N GLN A 177 -19.86 -13.62 -11.21
CA GLN A 177 -18.96 -14.64 -11.75
C GLN A 177 -17.53 -14.14 -11.77
N LEU A 178 -16.59 -15.06 -11.57
CA LEU A 178 -15.16 -14.77 -11.62
C LEU A 178 -14.76 -14.61 -13.10
N LYS A 179 -14.10 -13.51 -13.46
CA LYS A 179 -13.70 -13.26 -14.85
C LYS A 179 -12.54 -14.16 -15.26
N ASP A 180 -12.81 -15.17 -16.07
CA ASP A 180 -11.79 -16.08 -16.62
C ASP A 180 -10.64 -15.34 -17.33
N GLU A 181 -10.94 -14.25 -18.02
CA GLU A 181 -9.95 -13.43 -18.75
C GLU A 181 -8.82 -12.88 -17.86
N VAL A 182 -9.07 -12.74 -16.54
CA VAL A 182 -8.09 -12.22 -15.57
C VAL A 182 -7.09 -13.31 -15.14
N PHE A 183 -7.50 -14.57 -15.26
CA PHE A 183 -6.76 -15.75 -14.78
C PHE A 183 -6.33 -16.70 -15.91
N ALA A 184 -6.80 -16.47 -17.14
CA ALA A 184 -6.35 -17.20 -18.32
C ALA A 184 -4.86 -16.91 -18.57
N GLU A 185 -4.05 -17.96 -18.66
CA GLU A 185 -2.66 -17.87 -19.11
C GLU A 185 -2.64 -17.51 -20.60
N LYS A 186 -2.10 -16.33 -20.92
CA LYS A 186 -1.53 -16.04 -22.24
C LYS A 186 -0.03 -15.88 -22.09
#